data_AF-A0A8J3EDM7-F1
#
_entry.id   AF-A0A8J3EDM7-F1
#
_cell.length_a   1.000
_cell.length_b   1.000
_cell.length_c   1.000
_cell.angle_alpha   90.00
_cell.angle_beta   90.00
_cell.angle_gamma   90.00
#
_symmetry.space_group_name_H-M   'P 1'
#
loop_
_entity.id
_entity.type
_entity.pdbx_description
1 polymer ?
#
loop_
_entity_poly.entity_id
_entity_poly.type
_entity_poly.pdbx_seq_one_letter_code
_entity_poly.pdbx_strand_id
1 'polypeptide(L)'
;MATRTARIVAATPVPARGALAVAASGGAAAEVALPDAADAAALAREAASLPGASALESPAEGALRGWLARPAGERAGAGALRAARHALRAAVLGVDEAVALGGGMAAAPPALETDAAPAADPVAACLDPSTTLVVADAATGGPEGLRDLAALARVMDVRLAIRPLRDDAAETARAATLAAALGAAVAVRPGASGGLPAPAVVPAADPPLALREVRIHRVALPLRELYVSSMYLTDRQARTLVELRCADGTVGWGEGHGGPEVAARVAALAREWLGRDLLRERAALRRRFARIGFENRNGRNGLSALAALELGAWDAAARHLGLPLGALLGDARADGSVAIACALPAAVPGAGATRADLAAHMAETANAARVAELAAAYAARWGVTAFKYKSAGSGAGWDLAALGALRARLGPAARLRCDPNAAYGTEEARRLCLAAEPLGLEYHEDPTDGLEGMARLAAHIRTPLATNMCVVAPEHLAAAARRGLRITVLGDVFLWGGVAGLCEMVRAARLLGVTTPAMHSFYETAVVTAANAHLALALGLDDPHPMDCGWPGVAEDVVAPDALRIEGGRLFRPAGPGIGVVPEPDRLAALATAEPVVIR
;
A
#
# COMPACT_ATOMS: atom_id res chain seq x y z
N MET A 1 -34.18 -47.56 -1.58
CA MET A 1 -35.13 -47.86 -0.50
C MET A 1 -35.30 -46.63 0.37
N ALA A 2 -36.52 -46.20 0.59
CA ALA A 2 -36.86 -44.99 1.34
C ALA A 2 -36.59 -45.18 2.85
N THR A 3 -35.90 -44.24 3.47
CA THR A 3 -35.89 -44.08 4.93
C THR A 3 -36.56 -42.75 5.28
N ARG A 4 -37.69 -42.88 5.97
CA ARG A 4 -38.60 -41.81 6.38
C ARG A 4 -37.88 -40.75 7.22
N THR A 5 -38.02 -39.50 6.82
CA THR A 5 -37.58 -38.32 7.56
C THR A 5 -38.64 -37.93 8.58
N ALA A 6 -38.34 -38.01 9.88
CA ALA A 6 -39.15 -37.33 10.89
C ALA A 6 -38.91 -35.81 10.75
N ARG A 7 -39.99 -35.03 10.56
CA ARG A 7 -39.90 -33.57 10.34
C ARG A 7 -39.92 -32.86 11.67
N ILE A 8 -38.97 -31.98 11.92
CA ILE A 8 -39.00 -31.09 13.09
C ILE A 8 -40.06 -30.02 12.85
N VAL A 9 -40.94 -29.82 13.83
CA VAL A 9 -42.12 -28.95 13.69
C VAL A 9 -41.99 -27.71 14.58
N ALA A 10 -41.17 -27.77 15.64
CA ALA A 10 -40.93 -26.64 16.53
C ALA A 10 -39.58 -26.74 17.24
N ALA A 11 -38.97 -25.58 17.51
CA ALA A 11 -37.72 -25.42 18.23
C ALA A 11 -37.84 -24.26 19.22
N THR A 12 -37.71 -24.55 20.51
CA THR A 12 -37.93 -23.56 21.58
C THR A 12 -36.69 -23.48 22.48
N PRO A 13 -36.14 -22.28 22.75
CA PRO A 13 -35.05 -22.13 23.71
C PRO A 13 -35.48 -22.55 25.12
N VAL A 14 -34.64 -23.28 25.85
CA VAL A 14 -34.87 -23.63 27.27
C VAL A 14 -33.80 -22.94 28.13
N PRO A 15 -34.05 -21.69 28.60
CA PRO A 15 -33.00 -20.82 29.12
C PRO A 15 -32.35 -21.33 30.40
N ALA A 16 -33.10 -22.02 31.26
CA ALA A 16 -32.61 -22.50 32.55
C ALA A 16 -31.55 -23.63 32.45
N ARG A 17 -31.36 -24.23 31.26
CA ARG A 17 -30.45 -25.38 31.05
C ARG A 17 -29.45 -25.22 29.91
N GLY A 18 -29.44 -24.07 29.23
CA GLY A 18 -28.48 -23.81 28.14
C GLY A 18 -28.64 -24.72 26.92
N ALA A 19 -29.87 -25.15 26.61
CA ALA A 19 -30.17 -26.10 25.53
C ALA A 19 -31.34 -25.62 24.67
N LEU A 20 -31.48 -26.21 23.48
CA LEU A 20 -32.63 -26.02 22.59
C LEU A 20 -33.47 -27.30 22.57
N ALA A 21 -34.75 -27.19 22.89
CA ALA A 21 -35.69 -28.32 22.82
C ALA A 21 -36.33 -28.36 21.44
N VAL A 22 -36.22 -29.51 20.76
CA VAL A 22 -36.64 -29.67 19.37
C VAL A 22 -37.65 -30.80 19.28
N ALA A 23 -38.85 -30.49 18.75
CA ALA A 23 -39.94 -31.44 18.60
C ALA A 23 -40.08 -31.91 17.15
N ALA A 24 -40.08 -33.23 16.93
CA ALA A 24 -40.30 -33.84 15.62
C ALA A 24 -41.69 -34.47 15.48
N SER A 25 -42.18 -34.58 14.24
CA SER A 25 -43.52 -34.99 13.80
C SER A 25 -43.88 -36.44 14.13
N GLY A 26 -43.06 -37.12 14.95
CA GLY A 26 -43.25 -38.48 15.46
C GLY A 26 -43.15 -38.58 16.98
N GLY A 27 -43.16 -37.46 17.73
CA GLY A 27 -43.40 -37.44 19.18
C GLY A 27 -42.19 -37.56 20.10
N ALA A 28 -40.96 -37.76 19.59
CA ALA A 28 -39.76 -37.71 20.42
C ALA A 28 -39.14 -36.30 20.38
N ALA A 29 -39.10 -35.63 21.54
CA ALA A 29 -38.36 -34.40 21.73
C ALA A 29 -36.89 -34.71 22.07
N ALA A 30 -35.95 -34.03 21.41
CA ALA A 30 -34.53 -34.13 21.72
C ALA A 30 -33.99 -32.77 22.19
N GLU A 31 -33.27 -32.76 23.31
CA GLU A 31 -32.54 -31.59 23.79
C GLU A 31 -31.10 -31.65 23.27
N VAL A 32 -30.65 -30.58 22.63
CA VAL A 32 -29.26 -30.45 22.17
C VAL A 32 -28.59 -29.36 22.98
N ALA A 33 -27.52 -29.73 23.69
CA ALA A 33 -26.71 -28.82 24.49
C ALA A 33 -25.76 -27.99 23.59
N LEU A 34 -25.68 -26.68 23.86
CA LEU A 34 -24.81 -25.75 23.14
C LEU A 34 -23.54 -25.44 23.96
N PRO A 35 -22.42 -25.03 23.31
CA PRO A 35 -21.11 -24.93 23.98
C PRO A 35 -21.04 -23.84 25.06
N ASP A 36 -21.80 -22.75 24.92
CA ASP A 36 -22.15 -21.83 26.02
C ASP A 36 -23.48 -21.08 25.72
N ALA A 37 -24.11 -20.50 26.76
CA ALA A 37 -25.39 -19.81 26.65
C ALA A 37 -25.31 -18.42 25.97
N ALA A 38 -24.12 -17.81 25.90
CA ALA A 38 -23.90 -16.51 25.27
C ALA A 38 -23.82 -16.63 23.74
N ASP A 39 -23.19 -17.69 23.24
CA ASP A 39 -23.08 -18.03 21.82
C ASP A 39 -24.44 -18.41 21.22
N ALA A 40 -25.26 -19.15 21.97
CA ALA A 40 -26.64 -19.46 21.59
C ALA A 40 -27.49 -18.19 21.42
N ALA A 41 -27.36 -17.25 22.35
CA ALA A 41 -28.08 -15.99 22.31
C ALA A 41 -27.53 -15.03 21.22
N ALA A 42 -26.23 -15.09 20.92
CA ALA A 42 -25.61 -14.30 19.86
C ALA A 42 -26.04 -14.77 18.47
N LEU A 43 -26.07 -16.08 18.23
CA LEU A 43 -26.56 -16.67 16.97
C LEU A 43 -28.05 -16.41 16.75
N ALA A 44 -28.88 -16.51 17.79
CA ALA A 44 -30.30 -16.20 17.69
C ALA A 44 -30.56 -14.73 17.35
N ARG A 45 -29.80 -13.80 17.94
CA ARG A 45 -29.88 -12.36 17.62
C ARG A 45 -29.38 -12.05 16.21
N GLU A 46 -28.28 -12.66 15.78
CA GLU A 46 -27.70 -12.47 14.45
C GLU A 46 -28.66 -12.99 13.37
N ALA A 47 -29.28 -14.15 13.57
CA ALA A 47 -30.29 -14.71 12.65
C ALA A 47 -31.56 -13.85 12.58
N ALA A 48 -32.05 -13.32 13.70
CA ALA A 48 -33.21 -12.44 13.74
C ALA A 48 -32.95 -11.04 13.14
N SER A 49 -31.69 -10.60 13.08
CA SER A 49 -31.30 -9.29 12.50
C SER A 49 -31.11 -9.28 10.99
N LEU A 50 -31.19 -10.45 10.33
CA LEU A 50 -30.93 -10.57 8.91
C LEU A 50 -32.20 -10.29 8.07
N PRO A 51 -32.11 -9.50 6.98
CA PRO A 51 -33.24 -9.22 6.11
C PRO A 51 -33.72 -10.49 5.40
N GLY A 52 -35.03 -10.79 5.44
CA GLY A 52 -35.62 -11.95 4.74
C GLY A 52 -35.70 -13.26 5.53
N ALA A 53 -35.45 -13.23 6.85
CA ALA A 53 -35.43 -14.42 7.72
C ALA A 53 -36.74 -15.24 7.75
N SER A 54 -37.85 -14.69 7.26
CA SER A 54 -39.15 -15.38 7.17
C SER A 54 -39.30 -16.31 5.95
N ALA A 55 -38.31 -16.41 5.05
CA ALA A 55 -38.47 -17.05 3.74
C ALA A 55 -37.47 -18.19 3.42
N LEU A 56 -36.79 -18.77 4.40
CA LEU A 56 -35.76 -19.80 4.16
C LEU A 56 -36.20 -21.19 4.65
N GLU A 57 -37.03 -21.86 3.86
CA GLU A 57 -37.13 -23.32 3.90
C GLU A 57 -36.26 -23.87 2.76
N SER A 58 -35.31 -24.77 3.07
CA SER A 58 -34.74 -25.81 2.18
C SER A 58 -33.20 -25.92 2.11
N PRO A 59 -32.37 -24.90 1.80
CA PRO A 59 -30.91 -25.13 1.62
C PRO A 59 -30.05 -24.90 2.88
N ALA A 60 -30.34 -23.85 3.65
CA ALA A 60 -29.60 -23.48 4.86
C ALA A 60 -29.64 -24.56 5.94
N GLU A 61 -30.80 -25.21 6.07
CA GLU A 61 -31.06 -26.24 7.08
C GLU A 61 -30.30 -27.54 6.82
N GLY A 62 -30.03 -27.88 5.55
CA GLY A 62 -29.28 -29.09 5.21
C GLY A 62 -27.81 -29.02 5.66
N ALA A 63 -27.18 -27.86 5.47
CA ALA A 63 -25.79 -27.62 5.87
C ALA A 63 -25.63 -27.57 7.39
N LEU A 64 -26.60 -26.96 8.10
CA LEU A 64 -26.59 -26.91 9.56
C LEU A 64 -26.83 -28.29 10.20
N ARG A 65 -27.74 -29.10 9.62
CA ARG A 65 -27.99 -30.49 10.04
C ARG A 65 -26.76 -31.39 9.85
N GLY A 66 -26.03 -31.22 8.75
CA GLY A 66 -24.78 -31.95 8.50
C GLY A 66 -23.65 -31.59 9.49
N TRP A 67 -23.57 -30.33 9.91
CA TRP A 67 -22.58 -29.88 10.90
C TRP A 67 -22.89 -30.39 12.32
N LEU A 68 -24.15 -30.36 12.74
CA LEU A 68 -24.59 -30.83 14.07
C LEU A 68 -24.45 -32.35 14.27
N ALA A 69 -24.40 -33.12 13.18
CA ALA A 69 -24.19 -34.57 13.19
C ALA A 69 -22.72 -34.98 13.48
N ARG A 70 -21.77 -34.05 13.53
CA ARG A 70 -20.35 -34.38 13.78
C ARG A 70 -20.05 -34.67 15.26
N PRO A 71 -19.09 -35.56 15.59
CA PRO A 71 -18.68 -35.83 16.97
C PRO A 71 -18.22 -34.57 17.72
N ALA A 72 -18.44 -34.50 19.03
CA ALA A 72 -18.20 -33.30 19.84
C ALA A 72 -16.76 -32.77 19.77
N GLY A 73 -15.76 -33.64 19.56
CA GLY A 73 -14.36 -33.24 19.44
C GLY A 73 -14.02 -32.45 18.16
N GLU A 74 -14.83 -32.59 17.10
CA GLU A 74 -14.64 -31.87 15.83
C GLU A 74 -15.40 -30.53 15.77
N ARG A 75 -16.17 -30.22 16.81
CA ARG A 75 -16.95 -28.97 16.91
C ARG A 75 -16.17 -27.82 17.56
N ALA A 76 -14.99 -28.08 18.12
CA ALA A 76 -14.24 -27.10 18.89
C ALA A 76 -13.18 -26.35 18.04
N GLY A 77 -13.40 -25.05 17.82
CA GLY A 77 -12.41 -24.13 17.26
C GLY A 77 -13.02 -22.92 16.57
N ALA A 78 -12.37 -21.74 16.65
CA ALA A 78 -12.85 -20.48 16.05
C ALA A 78 -13.11 -20.55 14.53
N GLY A 79 -12.53 -21.54 13.83
CA GLY A 79 -12.84 -21.85 12.44
C GLY A 79 -14.23 -22.46 12.21
N ALA A 80 -14.74 -23.27 13.16
CA ALA A 80 -16.03 -23.95 13.05
C ALA A 80 -17.21 -22.98 13.22
N LEU A 81 -17.12 -22.02 14.16
CA LEU A 81 -18.12 -20.96 14.34
C LEU A 81 -18.13 -19.99 13.15
N ARG A 82 -16.97 -19.72 12.54
CA ARG A 82 -16.86 -18.95 11.30
C ARG A 82 -17.52 -19.65 10.12
N ALA A 83 -17.33 -20.95 9.97
CA ALA A 83 -17.98 -21.74 8.92
C ALA A 83 -19.51 -21.77 9.08
N ALA A 84 -20.02 -21.92 10.31
CA ALA A 84 -21.46 -21.86 10.59
C ALA A 84 -22.05 -20.47 10.30
N ARG A 85 -21.37 -19.39 10.70
CA ARG A 85 -21.76 -18.00 10.36
C ARG A 85 -21.72 -17.74 8.85
N HIS A 86 -20.73 -18.26 8.15
CA HIS A 86 -20.58 -18.09 6.71
C HIS A 86 -21.69 -18.83 5.95
N ALA A 87 -22.01 -20.07 6.33
CA ALA A 87 -23.11 -20.84 5.75
C ALA A 87 -24.48 -20.19 6.01
N LEU A 88 -24.70 -19.63 7.20
CA LEU A 88 -25.93 -18.90 7.53
C LEU A 88 -26.08 -17.62 6.69
N ARG A 89 -24.98 -16.88 6.48
CA ARG A 89 -24.97 -15.66 5.66
C ARG A 89 -25.10 -15.94 4.18
N ALA A 90 -24.43 -16.97 3.66
CA ALA A 90 -24.55 -17.39 2.26
C ALA A 90 -25.99 -17.81 1.93
N ALA A 91 -26.65 -18.53 2.84
CA ALA A 91 -28.04 -18.96 2.65
C ALA A 91 -29.06 -17.83 2.75
N VAL A 92 -28.81 -16.80 3.57
CA VAL A 92 -29.68 -15.61 3.69
C VAL A 92 -29.49 -14.64 2.52
N LEU A 93 -28.26 -14.51 2.02
CA LEU A 93 -27.89 -13.52 1.01
C LEU A 93 -27.86 -14.09 -0.42
N GLY A 94 -28.09 -15.40 -0.58
CA GLY A 94 -28.18 -16.06 -1.90
C GLY A 94 -26.88 -16.09 -2.69
N VAL A 95 -25.73 -16.19 -2.02
CA VAL A 95 -24.41 -16.19 -2.67
C VAL A 95 -23.88 -17.62 -2.75
N ASP A 96 -23.95 -18.23 -3.93
CA ASP A 96 -23.36 -19.55 -4.21
C ASP A 96 -21.87 -19.40 -4.56
N GLU A 97 -20.98 -19.74 -3.63
CA GLU A 97 -19.58 -20.09 -3.94
C GLU A 97 -19.31 -21.49 -3.39
N ALA A 98 -19.49 -22.51 -4.23
CA ALA A 98 -19.12 -23.89 -3.92
C ALA A 98 -17.60 -24.08 -4.08
N VAL A 99 -16.88 -24.11 -2.96
CA VAL A 99 -15.49 -24.58 -2.89
C VAL A 99 -15.49 -26.12 -2.85
N ALA A 100 -15.12 -26.76 -3.95
CA ALA A 100 -14.91 -28.20 -4.01
C ALA A 100 -13.51 -28.57 -3.46
N LEU A 101 -13.48 -29.22 -2.30
CA LEU A 101 -12.28 -29.85 -1.71
C LEU A 101 -12.22 -31.34 -2.13
N GLY A 102 -11.41 -31.66 -3.14
CA GLY A 102 -10.59 -32.87 -3.28
C GLY A 102 -11.22 -34.26 -3.58
N GLY A 103 -10.73 -34.91 -4.66
CA GLY A 103 -10.46 -36.37 -4.70
C GLY A 103 -11.13 -37.20 -5.82
N GLY A 104 -10.34 -37.73 -6.76
CA GLY A 104 -10.76 -38.76 -7.72
C GLY A 104 -9.61 -39.27 -8.63
N MET A 105 -9.35 -40.57 -8.60
CA MET A 105 -8.24 -41.31 -9.23
C MET A 105 -8.37 -41.53 -10.75
N ALA A 106 -7.20 -41.57 -11.41
CA ALA A 106 -6.74 -42.40 -12.54
C ALA A 106 -7.36 -42.28 -13.96
N ALA A 107 -6.50 -41.93 -14.94
CA ALA A 107 -6.15 -42.79 -16.09
C ALA A 107 -4.89 -42.23 -16.80
N ALA A 108 -3.88 -43.09 -17.01
CA ALA A 108 -2.64 -42.77 -17.73
C ALA A 108 -2.76 -43.11 -19.23
N PRO A 109 -2.11 -42.36 -20.14
CA PRO A 109 -1.81 -42.82 -21.50
C PRO A 109 -0.39 -43.41 -21.62
N PRO A 110 -0.08 -44.15 -22.70
CA PRO A 110 0.88 -45.25 -22.68
C PRO A 110 2.34 -44.83 -22.82
N ALA A 111 3.20 -45.77 -22.41
CA ALA A 111 4.65 -45.72 -22.45
C ALA A 111 5.21 -45.65 -23.88
N LEU A 112 6.32 -44.91 -24.02
CA LEU A 112 7.30 -45.07 -25.09
C LEU A 112 8.66 -45.34 -24.43
N GLU A 113 9.13 -46.58 -24.54
CA GLU A 113 10.54 -46.97 -24.38
C GLU A 113 11.23 -46.71 -25.74
N THR A 114 12.52 -46.33 -25.88
CA THR A 114 13.75 -46.97 -25.39
C THR A 114 14.98 -46.06 -25.63
N ASP A 115 15.98 -46.22 -24.74
CA ASP A 115 17.45 -46.11 -24.88
C ASP A 115 18.17 -45.01 -25.69
N ALA A 116 18.98 -44.22 -24.98
CA ALA A 116 20.46 -44.24 -25.07
C ALA A 116 21.11 -43.27 -24.06
N ALA A 117 22.16 -43.70 -23.37
CA ALA A 117 23.08 -42.86 -22.57
C ALA A 117 24.42 -42.69 -23.30
N PRO A 118 25.38 -41.86 -22.84
CA PRO A 118 25.27 -40.51 -22.26
C PRO A 118 26.16 -39.50 -23.04
N ALA A 119 25.76 -38.24 -23.20
CA ALA A 119 26.71 -37.18 -23.58
C ALA A 119 26.19 -35.77 -23.25
N ALA A 120 27.04 -35.03 -22.51
CA ALA A 120 27.10 -33.57 -22.33
C ALA A 120 25.89 -32.84 -21.70
N ASP A 121 26.18 -32.20 -20.58
CA ASP A 121 25.38 -31.19 -19.88
C ASP A 121 24.82 -30.09 -20.81
N PRO A 122 23.49 -29.97 -20.99
CA PRO A 122 22.88 -28.89 -21.74
C PRO A 122 22.27 -27.78 -20.86
N VAL A 123 22.46 -27.78 -19.53
CA VAL A 123 21.82 -26.76 -18.67
C VAL A 123 22.65 -25.47 -18.60
N ALA A 124 23.93 -25.51 -18.99
CA ALA A 124 24.80 -24.32 -18.99
C ALA A 124 24.53 -23.30 -20.12
N ALA A 125 23.66 -23.59 -21.11
CA ALA A 125 23.49 -22.76 -22.30
C ALA A 125 22.11 -22.09 -22.47
N CYS A 126 21.21 -22.17 -21.48
CA CYS A 126 19.81 -21.73 -21.67
C CYS A 126 19.39 -20.47 -20.90
N LEU A 127 20.28 -19.71 -20.27
CA LEU A 127 19.90 -18.40 -19.71
C LEU A 127 20.09 -17.31 -20.76
N ASP A 128 19.08 -17.17 -21.63
CA ASP A 128 18.90 -15.94 -22.41
C ASP A 128 18.76 -14.74 -21.43
N PRO A 129 19.59 -13.69 -21.54
CA PRO A 129 19.50 -12.49 -20.70
C PRO A 129 18.18 -11.71 -20.85
N SER A 130 17.31 -12.08 -21.79
CA SER A 130 15.97 -11.49 -21.96
C SER A 130 14.91 -12.03 -20.98
N THR A 131 15.18 -13.14 -20.27
CA THR A 131 14.19 -13.79 -19.40
C THR A 131 14.35 -13.35 -17.94
N THR A 132 13.34 -12.66 -17.39
CA THR A 132 13.32 -12.28 -15.96
C THR A 132 13.27 -13.54 -15.09
N LEU A 133 14.25 -13.73 -14.20
CA LEU A 133 14.23 -14.82 -13.23
C LEU A 133 13.53 -14.35 -11.94
N VAL A 134 12.38 -14.93 -11.62
CA VAL A 134 11.75 -14.71 -10.31
C VAL A 134 12.26 -15.78 -9.34
N VAL A 135 12.90 -15.34 -8.25
CA VAL A 135 13.41 -16.24 -7.20
C VAL A 135 12.43 -16.26 -6.04
N ALA A 136 11.71 -17.37 -5.88
CA ALA A 136 10.82 -17.60 -4.75
C ALA A 136 11.53 -18.42 -3.66
N ASP A 137 11.18 -18.14 -2.41
CA ASP A 137 11.68 -18.85 -1.24
C ASP A 137 10.79 -20.08 -0.95
N ALA A 138 11.37 -21.20 -0.54
CA ALA A 138 10.62 -22.40 -0.17
C ALA A 138 9.59 -22.18 0.97
N ALA A 139 9.68 -21.08 1.73
CA ALA A 139 8.70 -20.69 2.75
C ALA A 139 7.52 -19.85 2.26
N THR A 140 7.42 -19.47 0.97
CA THR A 140 6.33 -18.60 0.51
C THR A 140 4.97 -19.31 0.57
N GLY A 141 4.22 -19.05 1.65
CA GLY A 141 2.76 -18.96 1.65
C GLY A 141 1.97 -20.13 1.04
N GLY A 142 2.27 -21.37 1.44
CA GLY A 142 1.44 -22.54 1.11
C GLY A 142 1.26 -22.83 -0.39
N PRO A 143 0.56 -23.93 -0.75
CA PRO A 143 0.44 -24.37 -2.14
C PRO A 143 -0.27 -23.37 -3.09
N GLU A 144 -1.08 -22.46 -2.54
CA GLU A 144 -1.89 -21.50 -3.30
C GLU A 144 -1.07 -20.28 -3.77
N GLY A 145 -0.27 -19.67 -2.89
CA GLY A 145 0.57 -18.51 -3.27
C GLY A 145 1.65 -18.86 -4.31
N LEU A 146 2.08 -20.12 -4.33
CA LEU A 146 3.06 -20.65 -5.28
C LEU A 146 2.44 -20.96 -6.65
N ARG A 147 1.18 -21.42 -6.69
CA ARG A 147 0.42 -21.55 -7.94
C ARG A 147 0.17 -20.20 -8.59
N ASP A 148 -0.09 -19.16 -7.79
CA ASP A 148 -0.24 -17.79 -8.27
C ASP A 148 1.05 -17.25 -8.90
N LEU A 149 2.20 -17.52 -8.26
CA LEU A 149 3.53 -17.19 -8.82
C LEU A 149 3.79 -17.90 -10.15
N ALA A 150 3.44 -19.18 -10.26
CA ALA A 150 3.59 -19.95 -11.50
C ALA A 150 2.58 -19.53 -12.59
N ALA A 151 1.38 -19.10 -12.22
CA ALA A 151 0.42 -18.51 -13.15
C ALA A 151 0.93 -17.16 -13.67
N LEU A 152 1.44 -16.31 -12.79
CA LEU A 152 2.03 -15.02 -13.14
C LEU A 152 3.25 -15.20 -14.05
N ALA A 153 4.12 -16.16 -13.74
CA ALA A 153 5.31 -16.45 -14.54
C ALA A 153 4.95 -16.86 -15.98
N ARG A 154 3.88 -17.64 -16.16
CA ARG A 154 3.35 -18.00 -17.48
C ARG A 154 2.73 -16.84 -18.24
N VAL A 155 2.02 -15.95 -17.55
CA VAL A 155 1.42 -14.75 -18.16
C VAL A 155 2.50 -13.77 -18.64
N MET A 156 3.60 -13.67 -17.88
CA MET A 156 4.70 -12.76 -18.16
C MET A 156 5.78 -13.34 -19.10
N ASP A 157 5.67 -14.61 -19.49
CA ASP A 157 6.70 -15.36 -20.23
C ASP A 157 8.09 -15.33 -19.54
N VAL A 158 8.09 -15.55 -18.22
CA VAL A 158 9.28 -15.50 -17.37
C VAL A 158 9.55 -16.86 -16.73
N ARG A 159 10.83 -17.19 -16.54
CA ARG A 159 11.24 -18.45 -15.91
C ARG A 159 11.27 -18.30 -14.39
N LEU A 160 10.54 -19.17 -13.69
CA LEU A 160 10.53 -19.24 -12.23
C LEU A 160 11.65 -20.15 -11.74
N ALA A 161 12.39 -19.70 -10.71
CA ALA A 161 13.33 -20.56 -9.99
C ALA A 161 13.07 -20.52 -8.48
N ILE A 162 13.14 -21.68 -7.83
CA ILE A 162 12.93 -21.80 -6.38
C ILE A 162 14.28 -21.94 -5.70
N ARG A 163 14.53 -21.09 -4.71
CA ARG A 163 15.75 -21.13 -3.91
C ARG A 163 15.48 -21.81 -2.56
N PRO A 164 16.27 -22.81 -2.16
CA PRO A 164 16.20 -23.36 -0.81
C PRO A 164 16.59 -22.30 0.23
N LEU A 165 15.96 -22.33 1.41
CA LEU A 165 16.26 -21.39 2.49
C LEU A 165 17.65 -21.59 3.08
N ARG A 166 18.10 -22.85 3.08
CA ARG A 166 19.35 -23.30 3.67
C ARG A 166 20.02 -24.25 2.70
N ASP A 167 21.34 -24.21 2.69
CA ASP A 167 22.19 -25.14 1.93
C ASP A 167 22.26 -26.49 2.67
N ASP A 168 21.10 -27.10 2.91
CA ASP A 168 20.96 -28.44 3.48
C ASP A 168 20.09 -29.34 2.59
N ALA A 169 20.29 -30.65 2.73
CA ALA A 169 19.64 -31.64 1.87
C ALA A 169 18.11 -31.65 2.00
N ALA A 170 17.57 -31.28 3.16
CA ALA A 170 16.13 -31.29 3.41
C ALA A 170 15.45 -30.09 2.74
N GLU A 171 16.03 -28.90 2.84
CA GLU A 171 15.58 -27.69 2.14
C GLU A 171 15.75 -27.80 0.62
N THR A 172 16.86 -28.39 0.17
CA THR A 172 17.09 -28.65 -1.27
C THR A 172 16.04 -29.62 -1.84
N ALA A 173 15.72 -30.69 -1.11
CA ALA A 173 14.68 -31.63 -1.52
C ALA A 173 13.28 -31.00 -1.53
N ARG A 174 12.99 -30.11 -0.57
CA ARG A 174 11.75 -29.33 -0.54
C ARG A 174 11.64 -28.37 -1.71
N ALA A 175 12.69 -27.61 -2.01
CA ALA A 175 12.75 -26.72 -3.17
C ALA A 175 12.60 -27.49 -4.48
N ALA A 176 13.20 -28.68 -4.60
CA ALA A 176 13.06 -29.54 -5.78
C ALA A 176 11.64 -30.08 -5.97
N THR A 177 11.02 -30.55 -4.88
CA THR A 177 9.62 -31.01 -4.90
C THR A 177 8.68 -29.88 -5.32
N LEU A 178 8.92 -28.69 -4.80
CA LEU A 178 8.11 -27.51 -5.09
C LEU A 178 8.32 -27.01 -6.53
N ALA A 179 9.57 -27.03 -7.02
CA ALA A 179 9.90 -26.63 -8.38
C ALA A 179 9.24 -27.56 -9.40
N ALA A 180 9.29 -28.88 -9.15
CA ALA A 180 8.62 -29.88 -9.98
C ALA A 180 7.10 -29.67 -10.01
N ALA A 181 6.47 -29.36 -8.88
CA ALA A 181 5.03 -29.10 -8.80
C ALA A 181 4.56 -27.86 -9.57
N LEU A 182 5.47 -26.91 -9.84
CA LEU A 182 5.18 -25.62 -10.48
C LEU A 182 5.72 -25.51 -11.90
N GLY A 183 6.46 -26.51 -12.40
CA GLY A 183 7.19 -26.41 -13.67
C GLY A 183 8.34 -25.39 -13.63
N ALA A 184 8.91 -25.15 -12.44
CA ALA A 184 10.00 -24.20 -12.20
C ALA A 184 11.36 -24.90 -12.15
N ALA A 185 12.44 -24.14 -12.30
CA ALA A 185 13.80 -24.64 -12.03
C ALA A 185 14.12 -24.59 -10.53
N VAL A 186 15.00 -25.47 -10.05
CA VAL A 186 15.65 -25.25 -8.74
C VAL A 186 16.84 -24.34 -8.98
N ALA A 187 16.89 -23.22 -8.27
CA ALA A 187 18.07 -22.35 -8.32
C ALA A 187 19.23 -23.06 -7.60
N VAL A 188 20.12 -23.69 -8.37
CA VAL A 188 21.39 -24.19 -7.85
C VAL A 188 22.37 -23.04 -7.87
N ARG A 189 22.98 -22.71 -6.72
CA ARG A 189 24.14 -21.80 -6.72
C ARG A 189 25.18 -22.39 -7.68
N PRO A 190 25.73 -21.61 -8.62
CA PRO A 190 26.89 -22.07 -9.38
C PRO A 190 27.95 -22.57 -8.40
N GLY A 191 28.43 -23.79 -8.60
CA GLY A 191 29.48 -24.38 -7.79
C GLY A 191 30.65 -23.40 -7.68
N ALA A 192 31.19 -23.28 -6.47
CA ALA A 192 32.24 -22.35 -6.08
C ALA A 192 33.57 -22.58 -6.83
N SER A 193 33.63 -22.22 -8.11
CA SER A 193 34.86 -22.20 -8.91
C SER A 193 35.08 -20.90 -9.70
N GLY A 194 34.12 -19.97 -9.65
CA GLY A 194 34.30 -18.58 -10.06
C GLY A 194 33.50 -17.72 -9.11
N GLY A 195 34.10 -17.34 -7.99
CA GLY A 195 33.43 -16.50 -7.01
C GLY A 195 32.94 -15.23 -7.72
N LEU A 196 31.61 -15.03 -7.73
CA LEU A 196 31.12 -13.65 -7.65
C LEU A 196 31.91 -13.01 -6.52
N PRO A 197 32.54 -11.83 -6.72
CA PRO A 197 33.22 -11.17 -5.62
C PRO A 197 32.25 -11.19 -4.45
N ALA A 198 32.72 -11.70 -3.30
CA ALA A 198 31.92 -11.67 -2.08
C ALA A 198 31.26 -10.29 -2.04
N PRO A 199 29.91 -10.21 -1.90
CA PRO A 199 29.22 -8.92 -1.96
C PRO A 199 30.02 -8.01 -1.08
N ALA A 200 30.57 -6.93 -1.66
CA ALA A 200 31.61 -6.14 -1.03
C ALA A 200 31.17 -5.95 0.41
N VAL A 201 31.88 -6.63 1.33
CA VAL A 201 31.62 -6.44 2.75
C VAL A 201 31.87 -4.96 2.88
N VAL A 202 30.80 -4.17 3.07
CA VAL A 202 30.95 -2.76 3.36
C VAL A 202 32.01 -2.76 4.44
N PRO A 203 33.21 -2.19 4.16
CA PRO A 203 34.35 -2.33 5.04
C PRO A 203 33.87 -2.01 6.44
N ALA A 204 34.40 -2.70 7.46
CA ALA A 204 34.00 -2.36 8.80
C ALA A 204 34.34 -0.89 9.05
N ALA A 205 33.36 -0.01 8.84
CA ALA A 205 33.46 1.37 9.22
C ALA A 205 33.51 1.30 10.73
N ASP A 206 34.69 1.59 11.24
CA ASP A 206 34.97 1.65 12.65
C ASP A 206 35.11 3.15 12.97
N PRO A 207 34.27 3.70 13.85
CA PRO A 207 33.25 3.03 14.67
C PRO A 207 31.96 2.63 13.91
N PRO A 208 31.22 1.60 14.39
CA PRO A 208 29.92 1.22 13.83
C PRO A 208 28.90 2.35 13.94
N LEU A 209 27.98 2.45 12.99
CA LEU A 209 26.88 3.41 12.96
C LEU A 209 25.76 3.02 13.95
N ALA A 210 26.13 2.82 15.22
CA ALA A 210 25.25 2.35 16.27
C ALA A 210 24.34 3.48 16.76
N LEU A 211 23.02 3.30 16.70
CA LEU A 211 22.05 4.27 17.19
C LEU A 211 22.15 4.42 18.71
N ARG A 212 22.24 5.65 19.21
CA ARG A 212 22.36 5.97 20.65
C ARG A 212 21.16 6.72 21.20
N GLU A 213 20.54 7.55 20.38
CA GLU A 213 19.43 8.38 20.82
C GLU A 213 18.48 8.63 19.66
N VAL A 214 17.18 8.60 19.97
CA VAL A 214 16.11 9.02 19.06
C VAL A 214 15.41 10.21 19.69
N ARG A 215 15.38 11.35 19.00
CA ARG A 215 14.50 12.48 19.35
C ARG A 215 13.33 12.55 18.40
N ILE A 216 12.14 12.75 18.94
CA ILE A 216 10.89 12.81 18.20
C ILE A 216 10.32 14.21 18.36
N HIS A 217 10.25 14.94 17.27
CA HIS A 217 9.79 16.32 17.21
C HIS A 217 8.43 16.36 16.52
N ARG A 218 7.41 16.87 17.21
CA ARG A 218 6.09 17.07 16.62
C ARG A 218 5.97 18.52 16.19
N VAL A 219 5.79 18.76 14.90
CA VAL A 219 5.66 20.11 14.35
C VAL A 219 4.34 20.30 13.62
N ALA A 220 3.92 21.55 13.47
CA ALA A 220 2.80 21.93 12.60
C ALA A 220 3.28 22.96 11.58
N LEU A 221 3.27 22.53 10.33
CA LEU A 221 3.79 23.24 9.16
C LEU A 221 2.70 24.15 8.58
N PRO A 222 2.84 25.49 8.63
CA PRO A 222 1.86 26.40 8.06
C PRO A 222 1.88 26.36 6.52
N LEU A 223 0.70 26.41 5.92
CA LEU A 223 0.50 26.45 4.47
C LEU A 223 0.28 27.90 4.01
N ARG A 224 0.69 28.21 2.78
CA ARG A 224 0.50 29.53 2.16
C ARG A 224 -0.97 29.79 1.85
N GLU A 225 -1.64 28.75 1.35
CA GLU A 225 -3.06 28.76 1.07
C GLU A 225 -3.76 27.73 1.96
N LEU A 226 -5.05 28.00 2.25
CA LEU A 226 -5.89 27.02 2.91
C LEU A 226 -6.00 25.78 2.03
N TYR A 227 -5.61 24.61 2.54
CA TYR A 227 -5.77 23.35 1.85
C TYR A 227 -7.24 22.93 1.92
N VAL A 228 -7.92 22.98 0.77
CA VAL A 228 -9.33 22.59 0.60
C VAL A 228 -9.41 21.34 -0.25
N SER A 229 -9.95 20.26 0.31
CA SER A 229 -10.23 18.99 -0.38
C SER A 229 -11.49 18.34 0.20
N SER A 230 -11.96 17.26 -0.42
CA SER A 230 -13.06 16.44 0.09
C SER A 230 -12.79 15.87 1.49
N MET A 231 -11.52 15.62 1.81
CA MET A 231 -11.11 15.06 3.11
C MET A 231 -10.87 16.14 4.16
N TYR A 232 -10.22 17.24 3.80
CA TYR A 232 -9.66 18.19 4.76
C TYR A 232 -9.89 19.65 4.38
N LEU A 233 -10.08 20.47 5.43
CA LEU A 233 -9.93 21.91 5.39
C LEU A 233 -8.89 22.29 6.45
N THR A 234 -7.68 22.67 6.04
CA THR A 234 -6.60 22.97 7.00
C THR A 234 -5.63 24.02 6.46
N ASP A 235 -5.12 24.87 7.33
CA ASP A 235 -4.06 25.84 7.07
C ASP A 235 -2.69 25.34 7.55
N ARG A 236 -2.64 24.15 8.19
CA ARG A 236 -1.42 23.56 8.73
C ARG A 236 -1.37 22.05 8.49
N GLN A 237 -0.16 21.51 8.38
CA GLN A 237 0.10 20.07 8.31
C GLN A 237 0.89 19.62 9.53
N ALA A 238 0.35 18.68 10.30
CA ALA A 238 1.10 18.09 11.39
C ALA A 238 2.15 17.13 10.83
N ARG A 239 3.38 17.16 11.38
CA ARG A 239 4.48 16.22 11.06
C ARG A 239 5.16 15.69 12.30
N THR A 240 5.72 14.48 12.18
CA THR A 240 6.55 13.84 13.21
C THR A 240 7.95 13.66 12.64
N LEU A 241 8.89 14.54 12.99
CA LEU A 241 10.28 14.40 12.61
C LEU A 241 11.01 13.53 13.62
N VAL A 242 11.95 12.71 13.12
CA VAL A 242 12.82 11.89 13.95
C VAL A 242 14.27 12.23 13.67
N GLU A 243 15.01 12.38 14.75
CA GLU A 243 16.43 12.65 14.76
C GLU A 243 17.15 11.44 15.36
N LEU A 244 17.91 10.73 14.54
CA LEU A 244 18.61 9.50 14.89
C LEU A 244 20.10 9.80 15.12
N ARG A 245 20.53 9.86 16.38
CA ARG A 245 21.91 10.18 16.74
C ARG A 245 22.71 8.91 16.97
N CYS A 246 23.80 8.76 16.23
CA CYS A 246 24.65 7.58 16.24
C CYS A 246 25.92 7.79 17.09
N ALA A 247 26.59 6.68 17.42
CA ALA A 247 27.76 6.65 18.30
C ALA A 247 28.98 7.40 17.74
N ASP A 248 29.08 7.50 16.42
CA ASP A 248 30.12 8.20 15.67
C ASP A 248 29.85 9.71 15.53
N GLY A 249 28.74 10.20 16.08
CA GLY A 249 28.28 11.58 15.94
C GLY A 249 27.39 11.84 14.72
N THR A 250 27.19 10.85 13.84
CA THR A 250 26.29 10.98 12.69
C THR A 250 24.85 11.18 13.16
N VAL A 251 24.14 12.10 12.53
CA VAL A 251 22.72 12.36 12.77
C VAL A 251 21.93 12.17 11.48
N GLY A 252 21.01 11.22 11.48
CA GLY A 252 20.05 11.02 10.39
C GLY A 252 18.69 11.62 10.71
N TRP A 253 18.02 12.14 9.69
CA TRP A 253 16.71 12.74 9.79
C TRP A 253 15.68 11.98 8.96
N GLY A 254 14.53 11.73 9.58
CA GLY A 254 13.37 11.19 8.91
C GLY A 254 12.10 11.88 9.35
N GLU A 255 11.01 11.59 8.67
CA GLU A 255 9.73 12.22 8.92
C GLU A 255 8.60 11.22 8.66
N GLY A 256 7.57 11.31 9.48
CA GLY A 256 6.27 10.69 9.25
C GLY A 256 5.17 11.75 9.26
N HIS A 257 3.97 11.34 8.87
CA HIS A 257 2.73 12.05 9.18
C HIS A 257 2.69 12.49 10.64
N GLY A 258 2.03 13.62 10.86
CA GLY A 258 1.87 14.16 12.19
C GLY A 258 0.84 13.42 13.02
N GLY A 259 0.77 13.86 14.26
CA GLY A 259 -0.20 13.40 15.24
C GLY A 259 0.46 12.69 16.42
N PRO A 260 -0.13 12.80 17.63
CA PRO A 260 0.36 12.09 18.81
C PRO A 260 0.47 10.58 18.59
N GLU A 261 -0.40 9.99 17.78
CA GLU A 261 -0.43 8.55 17.52
C GLU A 261 0.79 8.06 16.75
N VAL A 262 1.23 8.78 15.71
CA VAL A 262 2.43 8.42 14.96
C VAL A 262 3.65 8.58 15.84
N ALA A 263 3.76 9.69 16.59
CA ALA A 263 4.86 9.92 17.53
C ALA A 263 4.95 8.82 18.61
N ALA A 264 3.81 8.37 19.16
CA ALA A 264 3.78 7.27 20.13
C ALA A 264 4.25 5.94 19.50
N ARG A 265 3.87 5.67 18.24
CA ARG A 265 4.32 4.47 17.50
C ARG A 265 5.80 4.52 17.17
N VAL A 266 6.32 5.69 16.75
CA VAL A 266 7.76 5.91 16.59
C VAL A 266 8.46 5.62 17.91
N ALA A 267 7.96 6.16 19.03
CA ALA A 267 8.57 5.94 20.34
C ALA A 267 8.58 4.46 20.77
N ALA A 268 7.52 3.72 20.45
CA ALA A 268 7.45 2.29 20.70
C ALA A 268 8.49 1.51 19.87
N LEU A 269 8.58 1.79 18.57
CA LEU A 269 9.50 1.11 17.65
C LEU A 269 10.97 1.48 17.88
N ALA A 270 11.25 2.73 18.25
CA ALA A 270 12.60 3.26 18.46
C ALA A 270 13.36 2.55 19.59
N ARG A 271 12.67 2.04 20.63
CA ARG A 271 13.34 1.33 21.74
C ARG A 271 14.04 0.05 21.29
N GLU A 272 13.52 -0.62 20.27
CA GLU A 272 14.13 -1.85 19.73
C GLU A 272 15.36 -1.57 18.86
N TRP A 273 15.58 -0.29 18.55
CA TRP A 273 16.55 0.21 17.59
C TRP A 273 17.81 0.76 18.25
N LEU A 274 17.72 1.14 19.52
CA LEU A 274 18.88 1.55 20.29
C LEU A 274 19.96 0.45 20.28
N GLY A 275 21.21 0.87 20.05
CA GLY A 275 22.38 0.00 19.92
C GLY A 275 22.50 -0.73 18.57
N ARG A 276 21.52 -0.66 17.68
CA ARG A 276 21.59 -1.28 16.35
C ARG A 276 22.48 -0.48 15.42
N ASP A 277 23.21 -1.19 14.56
CA ASP A 277 24.01 -0.57 13.50
C ASP A 277 23.09 -0.19 12.33
N LEU A 278 22.85 1.11 12.12
CA LEU A 278 21.93 1.57 11.07
C LEU A 278 22.47 1.28 9.65
N LEU A 279 23.79 1.18 9.47
CA LEU A 279 24.35 0.85 8.17
C LEU A 279 24.09 -0.62 7.83
N ARG A 280 24.19 -1.53 8.80
CA ARG A 280 24.07 -2.98 8.56
C ARG A 280 22.68 -3.55 8.80
N GLU A 281 21.96 -2.99 9.77
CA GLU A 281 20.70 -3.52 10.29
C GLU A 281 19.47 -2.68 9.90
N ARG A 282 19.60 -1.62 9.10
CA ARG A 282 18.41 -0.80 8.69
C ARG A 282 17.26 -1.64 8.12
N ALA A 283 17.56 -2.63 7.28
CA ALA A 283 16.56 -3.52 6.69
C ALA A 283 15.90 -4.46 7.72
N ALA A 284 16.51 -4.66 8.89
CA ALA A 284 15.91 -5.44 9.96
C ALA A 284 14.69 -4.75 10.57
N LEU A 285 14.53 -3.42 10.41
CA LEU A 285 13.31 -2.70 10.85
C LEU A 285 12.07 -3.33 10.24
N ARG A 286 12.12 -3.47 8.92
CA ARG A 286 10.98 -3.84 8.10
C ARG A 286 10.58 -5.29 8.37
N ARG A 287 11.57 -6.18 8.53
CA ARG A 287 11.34 -7.58 8.96
C ARG A 287 10.69 -7.68 10.35
N ARG A 288 11.02 -6.76 11.26
CA ARG A 288 10.43 -6.73 12.61
C ARG A 288 9.08 -6.03 12.65
N PHE A 289 8.86 -5.07 11.76
CA PHE A 289 7.57 -4.43 11.57
C PHE A 289 6.55 -5.38 10.91
N ALA A 290 6.98 -6.26 10.00
CA ALA A 290 6.15 -7.20 9.25
C ALA A 290 6.15 -8.63 9.84
N ARG A 291 6.10 -8.79 11.18
CA ARG A 291 6.32 -10.09 11.84
C ARG A 291 5.27 -11.17 11.51
N ILE A 292 4.06 -10.82 11.04
CA ILE A 292 3.10 -11.75 10.40
C ILE A 292 2.22 -11.04 9.35
N GLY A 293 1.72 -11.77 8.34
CA GLY A 293 0.81 -11.21 7.31
C GLY A 293 -0.54 -10.70 7.83
N PHE A 294 -0.91 -11.01 9.08
CA PHE A 294 -2.09 -10.46 9.77
C PHE A 294 -1.79 -9.13 10.52
N GLU A 295 -0.56 -8.59 10.43
CA GLU A 295 -0.04 -7.46 11.22
C GLU A 295 0.06 -6.10 10.52
N ASN A 296 -0.77 -5.80 9.52
CA ASN A 296 -1.15 -4.38 9.34
C ASN A 296 -2.08 -3.90 10.49
N ARG A 297 -1.83 -4.32 11.74
CA ARG A 297 -2.52 -3.87 12.96
C ARG A 297 -2.18 -2.43 13.32
N ASN A 298 -1.05 -1.92 12.80
CA ASN A 298 -0.64 -0.55 13.05
C ASN A 298 -1.29 0.45 12.06
N GLY A 299 -1.93 -0.04 11.00
CA GLY A 299 -2.57 0.77 9.98
C GLY A 299 -1.62 1.78 9.34
N ARG A 300 -2.20 2.82 8.72
CA ARG A 300 -1.46 3.91 8.08
C ARG A 300 -0.48 4.61 9.05
N ASN A 301 -0.87 4.77 10.31
CA ASN A 301 -0.03 5.42 11.33
C ASN A 301 1.22 4.60 11.67
N GLY A 302 1.14 3.27 11.59
CA GLY A 302 2.28 2.38 11.72
C GLY A 302 3.27 2.51 10.58
N LEU A 303 2.78 2.46 9.34
CA LEU A 303 3.60 2.61 8.14
C LEU A 303 4.30 3.97 8.14
N SER A 304 3.59 5.02 8.58
CA SER A 304 4.19 6.33 8.69
C SER A 304 5.23 6.44 9.82
N ALA A 305 5.06 5.73 10.94
CA ALA A 305 6.08 5.67 11.99
C ALA A 305 7.32 4.90 11.55
N LEU A 306 7.11 3.80 10.82
CA LEU A 306 8.16 3.04 10.16
C LEU A 306 8.92 3.92 9.16
N ALA A 307 8.20 4.69 8.35
CA ALA A 307 8.79 5.61 7.37
C ALA A 307 9.72 6.63 8.01
N ALA A 308 9.31 7.23 9.14
CA ALA A 308 10.13 8.18 9.87
C ALA A 308 11.48 7.55 10.29
N LEU A 309 11.43 6.39 10.94
CA LEU A 309 12.64 5.69 11.40
C LEU A 309 13.50 5.16 10.24
N GLU A 310 12.88 4.55 9.22
CA GLU A 310 13.61 3.95 8.10
C GLU A 310 14.28 5.04 7.26
N LEU A 311 13.57 6.13 6.94
CA LEU A 311 14.15 7.26 6.21
C LEU A 311 15.33 7.88 6.99
N GLY A 312 15.18 8.09 8.31
CA GLY A 312 16.26 8.57 9.16
C GLY A 312 17.48 7.64 9.16
N ALA A 313 17.27 6.34 9.08
CA ALA A 313 18.35 5.37 9.00
C ALA A 313 19.07 5.36 7.64
N TRP A 314 18.31 5.55 6.55
CA TRP A 314 18.90 5.76 5.23
C TRP A 314 19.69 7.06 5.14
N ASP A 315 19.18 8.14 5.74
CA ASP A 315 19.88 9.42 5.84
C ASP A 315 21.17 9.27 6.65
N ALA A 316 21.12 8.66 7.83
CA ALA A 316 22.30 8.40 8.66
C ALA A 316 23.34 7.55 7.91
N ALA A 317 22.92 6.46 7.25
CA ALA A 317 23.81 5.59 6.50
C ALA A 317 24.49 6.33 5.33
N ALA A 318 23.74 7.12 4.56
CA ALA A 318 24.27 7.91 3.47
C ALA A 318 25.25 9.01 3.96
N ARG A 319 24.92 9.69 5.07
CA ARG A 319 25.83 10.67 5.71
C ARG A 319 27.12 10.04 6.21
N HIS A 320 27.02 8.90 6.89
CA HIS A 320 28.16 8.15 7.40
C HIS A 320 29.10 7.72 6.26
N LEU A 321 28.55 7.40 5.08
CA LEU A 321 29.33 7.08 3.88
C LEU A 321 29.80 8.32 3.09
N GLY A 322 29.41 9.53 3.49
CA GLY A 322 29.69 10.76 2.74
C GLY A 322 29.00 10.84 1.37
N LEU A 323 27.93 10.08 1.16
CA LEU A 323 27.21 9.99 -0.11
C LEU A 323 25.85 10.70 -0.04
N PRO A 324 25.39 11.34 -1.13
CA PRO A 324 23.97 11.68 -1.27
C PRO A 324 23.09 10.43 -1.24
N LEU A 325 21.87 10.54 -0.72
CA LEU A 325 20.92 9.43 -0.60
C LEU A 325 20.65 8.78 -1.96
N GLY A 326 20.44 9.58 -3.01
CA GLY A 326 20.23 9.06 -4.36
C GLY A 326 21.41 8.24 -4.87
N ALA A 327 22.66 8.65 -4.58
CA ALA A 327 23.85 7.89 -4.96
C ALA A 327 23.93 6.55 -4.23
N LEU A 328 23.58 6.51 -2.94
CA LEU A 328 23.47 5.25 -2.18
C LEU A 328 22.40 4.31 -2.75
N LEU A 329 21.36 4.86 -3.39
CA LEU A 329 20.29 4.12 -4.05
C LEU A 329 20.59 3.77 -5.52
N GLY A 330 21.75 4.17 -6.04
CA GLY A 330 22.19 3.86 -7.41
C GLY A 330 21.78 4.87 -8.47
N ASP A 331 21.37 6.08 -8.10
CA ASP A 331 21.12 7.16 -9.06
C ASP A 331 22.41 7.63 -9.73
N ALA A 332 22.40 7.65 -11.06
CA ALA A 332 23.50 8.13 -11.91
C ALA A 332 23.13 9.36 -12.75
N ARG A 333 21.95 9.98 -12.54
CA ARG A 333 21.49 11.10 -13.35
C ARG A 333 22.29 12.36 -13.09
N ALA A 334 22.83 12.93 -14.16
CA ALA A 334 23.68 14.13 -14.13
C ALA A 334 22.90 15.43 -13.89
N ASP A 335 21.61 15.48 -14.27
CA ASP A 335 20.77 16.69 -14.13
C ASP A 335 20.36 16.97 -12.68
N GLY A 336 20.33 15.94 -11.82
CA GLY A 336 20.06 16.05 -10.39
C GLY A 336 18.74 16.73 -10.06
N SER A 337 17.76 16.72 -10.98
CA SER A 337 16.50 17.43 -10.82
C SER A 337 15.31 16.65 -11.35
N VAL A 338 14.16 16.85 -10.72
CA VAL A 338 12.89 16.22 -11.08
C VAL A 338 11.87 17.28 -11.44
N ALA A 339 11.11 17.05 -12.51
CA ALA A 339 9.95 17.89 -12.78
C ALA A 339 8.92 17.70 -11.65
N ILE A 340 8.29 18.78 -11.20
CA ILE A 340 7.28 18.72 -10.14
C ILE A 340 5.90 19.17 -10.62
N ALA A 341 4.86 18.64 -9.97
CA ALA A 341 3.49 19.11 -10.07
C ALA A 341 3.03 19.69 -8.73
N CYS A 342 2.39 20.86 -8.77
CA CYS A 342 1.88 21.51 -7.56
C CYS A 342 0.41 21.18 -7.35
N ALA A 343 0.05 20.83 -6.13
CA ALA A 343 -1.34 20.68 -5.73
C ALA A 343 -2.02 22.04 -5.54
N LEU A 344 -3.25 22.17 -6.03
CA LEU A 344 -4.11 23.35 -5.94
C LEU A 344 -5.33 23.01 -5.09
N PRO A 345 -5.75 23.88 -4.17
CA PRO A 345 -6.94 23.65 -3.36
C PRO A 345 -8.21 23.73 -4.21
N ALA A 346 -9.27 23.09 -3.75
CA ALA A 346 -10.59 23.15 -4.39
C ALA A 346 -11.14 24.58 -4.50
N ALA A 347 -10.76 25.41 -3.52
CA ALA A 347 -11.16 26.79 -3.38
C ALA A 347 -10.04 27.64 -2.81
N VAL A 348 -10.07 28.92 -3.12
CA VAL A 348 -9.20 29.93 -2.52
C VAL A 348 -10.08 30.92 -1.73
N PRO A 349 -10.60 30.49 -0.57
CA PRO A 349 -11.39 31.38 0.25
C PRO A 349 -10.49 32.46 0.88
N GLY A 350 -11.10 33.56 1.33
CA GLY A 350 -10.40 34.53 2.19
C GLY A 350 -9.94 33.89 3.50
N ALA A 351 -9.05 34.58 4.23
CA ALA A 351 -8.56 34.11 5.52
C ALA A 351 -9.70 33.83 6.51
N GLY A 352 -9.59 32.74 7.29
CA GLY A 352 -10.54 32.39 8.35
C GLY A 352 -11.78 31.59 7.90
N ALA A 353 -11.84 31.15 6.64
CA ALA A 353 -12.98 30.37 6.15
C ALA A 353 -13.13 29.01 6.84
N THR A 354 -14.37 28.67 7.20
CA THR A 354 -14.75 27.40 7.80
C THR A 354 -15.27 26.41 6.76
N ARG A 355 -15.48 25.15 7.18
CA ARG A 355 -16.12 24.14 6.30
C ARG A 355 -17.54 24.52 5.91
N ALA A 356 -18.27 25.25 6.76
CA ALA A 356 -19.61 25.73 6.43
C ALA A 356 -19.57 26.79 5.33
N ASP A 357 -18.54 27.65 5.34
CA ASP A 357 -18.37 28.72 4.36
C ASP A 357 -17.97 28.22 2.97
N LEU A 358 -17.41 27.00 2.87
CA LEU A 358 -17.03 26.40 1.60
C LEU A 358 -18.22 26.25 0.66
N ALA A 359 -19.40 25.90 1.14
CA ALA A 359 -20.57 25.74 0.28
C ALA A 359 -20.93 27.06 -0.42
N ALA A 360 -20.89 28.19 0.31
CA ALA A 360 -21.12 29.52 -0.24
C ALA A 360 -20.02 29.93 -1.22
N HIS A 361 -18.75 29.72 -0.86
CA HIS A 361 -17.60 30.04 -1.71
C HIS A 361 -17.57 29.21 -3.00
N MET A 362 -17.92 27.93 -2.91
CA MET A 362 -17.96 27.04 -4.06
C MET A 362 -19.13 27.40 -4.99
N ALA A 363 -20.20 28.02 -4.48
CA ALA A 363 -21.29 28.53 -5.30
C ALA A 363 -20.92 29.77 -6.12
N GLU A 364 -19.81 30.43 -5.81
CA GLU A 364 -19.31 31.59 -6.54
C GLU A 364 -18.45 31.15 -7.73
N THR A 365 -18.88 31.49 -8.95
CA THR A 365 -18.10 31.24 -10.18
C THR A 365 -16.69 31.87 -10.12
N ALA A 366 -16.53 32.94 -9.33
CA ALA A 366 -15.24 33.58 -9.07
C ALA A 366 -14.22 32.66 -8.38
N ASN A 367 -14.64 31.61 -7.68
CA ASN A 367 -13.72 30.65 -7.08
C ASN A 367 -12.90 29.88 -8.12
N ALA A 368 -13.54 29.41 -9.20
CA ALA A 368 -12.84 28.72 -10.29
C ALA A 368 -11.75 29.61 -10.92
N ALA A 369 -12.06 30.90 -11.12
CA ALA A 369 -11.08 31.88 -11.61
C ALA A 369 -9.93 32.10 -10.60
N ARG A 370 -10.22 32.19 -9.30
CA ARG A 370 -9.18 32.33 -8.26
C ARG A 370 -8.22 31.14 -8.21
N VAL A 371 -8.74 29.91 -8.32
CA VAL A 371 -7.91 28.69 -8.39
C VAL A 371 -7.00 28.74 -9.63
N ALA A 372 -7.53 29.20 -10.77
CA ALA A 372 -6.76 29.34 -12.00
C ALA A 372 -5.67 30.43 -11.91
N GLU A 373 -5.96 31.57 -11.26
CA GLU A 373 -4.96 32.61 -11.00
C GLU A 373 -3.89 32.16 -10.00
N LEU A 374 -4.26 31.39 -8.98
CA LEU A 374 -3.29 30.78 -8.06
C LEU A 374 -2.32 29.87 -8.81
N ALA A 375 -2.84 29.02 -9.71
CA ALA A 375 -2.00 28.17 -10.55
C ALA A 375 -1.05 28.98 -11.44
N ALA A 376 -1.53 30.07 -12.03
CA ALA A 376 -0.69 30.96 -12.82
C ALA A 376 0.37 31.67 -11.99
N ALA A 377 0.06 32.07 -10.75
CA ALA A 377 1.04 32.64 -9.82
C ALA A 377 2.12 31.61 -9.45
N TYR A 378 1.74 30.35 -9.24
CA TYR A 378 2.68 29.25 -9.03
C TYR A 378 3.56 29.00 -10.25
N ALA A 379 2.98 28.98 -11.45
CA ALA A 379 3.73 28.86 -12.70
C ALA A 379 4.75 30.00 -12.87
N ALA A 380 4.33 31.24 -12.61
CA ALA A 380 5.21 32.41 -12.70
C ALA A 380 6.34 32.39 -11.66
N ARG A 381 6.04 31.96 -10.43
CA ARG A 381 7.01 31.94 -9.32
C ARG A 381 8.01 30.80 -9.44
N TRP A 382 7.55 29.61 -9.80
CA TRP A 382 8.35 28.37 -9.71
C TRP A 382 8.67 27.75 -11.07
N GLY A 383 8.07 28.24 -12.16
CA GLY A 383 8.21 27.68 -13.51
C GLY A 383 7.46 26.36 -13.73
N VAL A 384 6.59 25.96 -12.79
CA VAL A 384 5.85 24.69 -12.87
C VAL A 384 4.81 24.70 -13.99
N THR A 385 4.69 23.58 -14.68
CA THR A 385 3.76 23.38 -15.82
C THR A 385 2.75 22.25 -15.57
N ALA A 386 2.85 21.57 -14.43
CA ALA A 386 1.96 20.51 -14.01
C ALA A 386 1.24 20.88 -12.71
N PHE A 387 -0.07 20.64 -12.66
CA PHE A 387 -0.92 21.00 -11.53
C PHE A 387 -1.92 19.89 -11.21
N LYS A 388 -2.15 19.67 -9.91
CA LYS A 388 -3.15 18.73 -9.41
C LYS A 388 -4.24 19.48 -8.67
N TYR A 389 -5.44 19.53 -9.26
CA TYR A 389 -6.61 20.09 -8.61
C TYR A 389 -7.16 19.10 -7.59
N LYS A 390 -7.15 19.51 -6.31
CA LYS A 390 -7.75 18.77 -5.20
C LYS A 390 -9.23 19.14 -5.14
N SER A 391 -10.12 18.21 -5.43
CA SER A 391 -11.56 18.47 -5.42
C SER A 391 -12.12 18.50 -4.00
N ALA A 392 -13.16 19.31 -3.79
CA ALA A 392 -13.91 19.36 -2.52
C ALA A 392 -14.98 18.25 -2.42
N GLY A 393 -15.20 17.44 -3.47
CA GLY A 393 -16.28 16.47 -3.52
C GLY A 393 -17.68 17.10 -3.47
N SER A 394 -17.79 18.40 -3.78
CA SER A 394 -19.04 19.17 -3.65
C SER A 394 -19.95 19.06 -4.87
N GLY A 395 -19.56 18.27 -5.87
CA GLY A 395 -20.34 17.98 -7.06
C GLY A 395 -19.53 18.14 -8.36
N ALA A 396 -19.75 17.23 -9.30
CA ALA A 396 -18.99 17.17 -10.56
C ALA A 396 -19.00 18.48 -11.36
N GLY A 397 -20.10 19.25 -11.33
CA GLY A 397 -20.20 20.52 -12.06
C GLY A 397 -19.18 21.57 -11.61
N TRP A 398 -18.86 21.63 -10.32
CA TRP A 398 -17.87 22.55 -9.77
C TRP A 398 -16.44 22.16 -10.14
N ASP A 399 -16.13 20.88 -10.02
CA ASP A 399 -14.82 20.38 -10.42
C ASP A 399 -14.58 20.64 -11.92
N LEU A 400 -15.60 20.42 -12.76
CA LEU A 400 -15.53 20.73 -14.19
C LEU A 400 -15.33 22.23 -14.47
N ALA A 401 -16.01 23.11 -13.72
CA ALA A 401 -15.84 24.55 -13.87
C ALA A 401 -14.42 24.99 -13.48
N ALA A 402 -13.88 24.48 -12.36
CA ALA A 402 -12.51 24.77 -11.92
C ALA A 402 -11.46 24.24 -12.91
N LEU A 403 -11.60 23.00 -13.36
CA LEU A 403 -10.71 22.39 -14.36
C LEU A 403 -10.78 23.13 -15.70
N GLY A 404 -11.98 23.57 -16.12
CA GLY A 404 -12.17 24.40 -17.30
C GLY A 404 -11.46 25.75 -17.20
N ALA A 405 -11.59 26.42 -16.05
CA ALA A 405 -10.88 27.68 -15.79
C ALA A 405 -9.36 27.49 -15.78
N LEU A 406 -8.85 26.43 -15.16
CA LEU A 406 -7.44 26.07 -15.18
C LEU A 406 -6.92 25.86 -16.61
N ARG A 407 -7.65 25.08 -17.42
CA ARG A 407 -7.28 24.82 -18.82
C ARG A 407 -7.28 26.11 -19.64
N ALA A 408 -8.31 26.96 -19.49
CA ALA A 408 -8.40 28.24 -20.18
C ALA A 408 -7.25 29.19 -19.80
N ARG A 409 -6.86 29.21 -18.53
CA ARG A 409 -5.85 30.12 -17.99
C ARG A 409 -4.41 29.70 -18.26
N LEU A 410 -4.13 28.40 -18.20
CA LEU A 410 -2.78 27.85 -18.33
C LEU A 410 -2.46 27.36 -19.75
N GLY A 411 -3.48 27.26 -20.61
CA GLY A 411 -3.34 26.83 -21.99
C GLY A 411 -3.26 25.31 -22.16
N PRO A 412 -3.18 24.80 -23.40
CA PRO A 412 -3.29 23.37 -23.71
C PRO A 412 -2.06 22.55 -23.30
N ALA A 413 -0.89 23.18 -23.14
CA ALA A 413 0.35 22.48 -22.79
C ALA A 413 0.46 22.13 -21.29
N ALA A 414 -0.32 22.81 -20.42
CA ALA A 414 -0.29 22.54 -18.99
C ALA A 414 -0.81 21.12 -18.69
N ARG A 415 -0.12 20.40 -17.81
CA ARG A 415 -0.54 19.06 -17.39
C ARG A 415 -1.46 19.19 -16.19
N LEU A 416 -2.71 18.76 -16.33
CA LEU A 416 -3.73 18.93 -15.29
C LEU A 416 -4.20 17.57 -14.78
N ARG A 417 -4.28 17.44 -13.46
CA ARG A 417 -4.77 16.24 -12.76
C ARG A 417 -5.99 16.63 -11.92
N CYS A 418 -6.93 15.70 -11.73
CA CYS A 418 -8.08 15.88 -10.84
C CYS A 418 -8.09 14.76 -9.80
N ASP A 419 -8.17 15.15 -8.52
CA ASP A 419 -8.16 14.22 -7.39
C ASP A 419 -9.25 14.59 -6.37
N PRO A 420 -10.42 13.91 -6.40
CA PRO A 420 -11.47 14.06 -5.41
C PRO A 420 -11.33 13.11 -4.22
N ASN A 421 -10.25 12.32 -4.12
CA ASN A 421 -9.99 11.38 -3.02
C ASN A 421 -11.18 10.45 -2.73
N ALA A 422 -11.67 9.80 -3.79
CA ALA A 422 -12.77 8.85 -3.80
C ALA A 422 -14.13 9.42 -3.35
N ALA A 423 -14.32 10.74 -3.40
CA ALA A 423 -15.56 11.38 -2.94
C ALA A 423 -16.80 11.03 -3.78
N TYR A 424 -16.64 10.53 -5.00
CA TYR A 424 -17.76 10.23 -5.88
C TYR A 424 -18.05 8.72 -5.95
N GLY A 425 -19.35 8.39 -5.96
CA GLY A 425 -19.79 7.06 -6.36
C GLY A 425 -19.39 6.77 -7.81
N THR A 426 -19.18 5.50 -8.16
CA THR A 426 -18.61 5.11 -9.45
C THR A 426 -19.35 5.70 -10.66
N GLU A 427 -20.67 5.80 -10.60
CA GLU A 427 -21.47 6.36 -11.70
C GLU A 427 -21.34 7.89 -11.82
N GLU A 428 -21.24 8.60 -10.69
CA GLU A 428 -21.00 10.04 -10.70
C GLU A 428 -19.57 10.35 -11.15
N ALA A 429 -18.60 9.58 -10.67
CA ALA A 429 -17.22 9.60 -11.14
C ALA A 429 -17.15 9.39 -12.66
N ARG A 430 -17.90 8.42 -13.20
CA ARG A 430 -18.00 8.19 -14.66
C ARG A 430 -18.47 9.43 -15.41
N ARG A 431 -19.53 10.09 -14.93
CA ARG A 431 -20.06 11.32 -15.54
C ARG A 431 -19.04 12.46 -15.48
N LEU A 432 -18.38 12.66 -14.34
CA LEU A 432 -17.33 13.65 -14.16
C LEU A 432 -16.16 13.41 -15.14
N CYS A 433 -15.62 12.19 -15.17
CA CYS A 433 -14.47 11.85 -16.01
C CYS A 433 -14.78 12.00 -17.50
N LEU A 434 -15.95 11.52 -17.96
CA LEU A 434 -16.39 11.69 -19.35
C LEU A 434 -16.53 13.16 -19.75
N ALA A 435 -17.13 13.98 -18.88
CA ALA A 435 -17.29 15.40 -19.13
C ALA A 435 -15.95 16.17 -19.11
N ALA A 436 -14.94 15.65 -18.39
CA ALA A 436 -13.61 16.23 -18.32
C ALA A 436 -12.69 15.84 -19.49
N GLU A 437 -13.04 14.85 -20.32
CA GLU A 437 -12.19 14.39 -21.43
C GLU A 437 -11.74 15.51 -22.39
N PRO A 438 -12.61 16.47 -22.81
CA PRO A 438 -12.20 17.58 -23.66
C PRO A 438 -11.13 18.49 -23.04
N LEU A 439 -10.96 18.46 -21.71
CA LEU A 439 -9.95 19.25 -21.00
C LEU A 439 -8.56 18.62 -21.08
N GLY A 440 -8.43 17.39 -21.60
CA GLY A 440 -7.15 16.72 -21.80
C GLY A 440 -6.34 16.60 -20.52
N LEU A 441 -6.95 16.05 -19.47
CA LEU A 441 -6.25 15.81 -18.20
C LEU A 441 -5.18 14.72 -18.38
N GLU A 442 -4.12 14.81 -17.59
CA GLU A 442 -3.04 13.81 -17.56
C GLU A 442 -3.54 12.49 -16.96
N TYR A 443 -4.32 12.56 -15.88
CA TYR A 443 -5.07 11.45 -15.30
C TYR A 443 -6.15 11.94 -14.32
N HIS A 444 -7.08 11.05 -13.98
CA HIS A 444 -7.94 11.16 -12.80
C HIS A 444 -7.37 10.32 -11.66
N GLU A 445 -7.05 10.94 -10.54
CA GLU A 445 -6.57 10.26 -9.33
C GLU A 445 -7.74 9.96 -8.41
N ASP A 446 -7.92 8.69 -8.03
CA ASP A 446 -8.97 8.22 -7.12
C ASP A 446 -10.35 8.92 -7.32
N PRO A 447 -10.93 8.95 -8.54
CA PRO A 447 -12.24 9.55 -8.76
C PRO A 447 -13.37 8.83 -8.01
N THR A 448 -13.19 7.54 -7.70
CA THR A 448 -14.13 6.70 -6.96
C THR A 448 -13.39 5.71 -6.07
N ASP A 449 -14.09 5.14 -5.08
CA ASP A 449 -13.48 4.22 -4.12
C ASP A 449 -13.29 2.80 -4.69
N GLY A 450 -12.24 2.15 -4.21
CA GLY A 450 -12.00 0.73 -4.41
C GLY A 450 -11.53 0.33 -5.81
N LEU A 451 -10.79 -0.78 -5.85
CA LEU A 451 -10.22 -1.30 -7.10
C LEU A 451 -11.29 -1.72 -8.12
N GLU A 452 -12.45 -2.19 -7.65
CA GLU A 452 -13.57 -2.58 -8.52
C GLU A 452 -14.21 -1.38 -9.19
N GLY A 453 -14.47 -0.29 -8.45
CA GLY A 453 -15.00 0.95 -9.00
C GLY A 453 -14.05 1.56 -10.03
N MET A 454 -12.76 1.59 -9.69
CA MET A 454 -11.70 2.05 -10.58
C MET A 454 -11.60 1.20 -11.87
N ALA A 455 -11.67 -0.14 -11.76
CA ALA A 455 -11.63 -1.04 -12.92
C ALA A 455 -12.84 -0.84 -13.85
N ARG A 456 -14.05 -0.71 -13.29
CA ARG A 456 -15.26 -0.40 -14.07
C ARG A 456 -15.16 0.95 -14.76
N LEU A 457 -14.66 1.96 -14.06
CA LEU A 457 -14.50 3.29 -14.62
C LEU A 457 -13.50 3.30 -15.78
N ALA A 458 -12.35 2.63 -15.62
CA ALA A 458 -11.30 2.55 -16.64
C ALA A 458 -11.81 2.00 -17.98
N ALA A 459 -12.82 1.12 -17.97
CA ALA A 459 -13.43 0.56 -19.18
C ALA A 459 -14.27 1.57 -19.99
N HIS A 460 -14.60 2.74 -19.42
CA HIS A 460 -15.52 3.70 -20.02
C HIS A 460 -14.87 5.04 -20.38
N ILE A 461 -13.62 5.28 -20.01
CA ILE A 461 -12.95 6.58 -20.19
C ILE A 461 -11.62 6.41 -20.93
N ARG A 462 -11.19 7.45 -21.63
CA ARG A 462 -9.89 7.51 -22.33
C ARG A 462 -8.78 8.07 -21.45
N THR A 463 -9.13 9.02 -20.57
CA THR A 463 -8.17 9.62 -19.63
C THR A 463 -7.67 8.56 -18.65
N PRO A 464 -6.35 8.40 -18.45
CA PRO A 464 -5.80 7.42 -17.52
C PRO A 464 -6.29 7.61 -16.09
N LEU A 465 -6.30 6.52 -15.33
CA LEU A 465 -6.54 6.56 -13.88
C LEU A 465 -5.22 6.53 -13.12
N ALA A 466 -5.22 7.14 -11.94
CA ALA A 466 -4.16 7.06 -10.97
C ALA A 466 -4.72 6.78 -9.57
N THR A 467 -3.90 6.28 -8.66
CA THR A 467 -4.31 6.03 -7.27
C THR A 467 -3.16 6.12 -6.28
N ASN A 468 -3.47 6.66 -5.11
CA ASN A 468 -2.72 6.47 -3.87
C ASN A 468 -3.63 5.93 -2.74
N MET A 469 -4.86 5.50 -3.04
CA MET A 469 -5.84 5.01 -2.07
C MET A 469 -6.14 3.52 -2.20
N CYS A 470 -6.50 3.04 -3.39
CA CYS A 470 -6.92 1.65 -3.60
C CYS A 470 -5.77 0.68 -3.89
N VAL A 471 -4.58 1.20 -4.22
CA VAL A 471 -3.34 0.41 -4.38
C VAL A 471 -2.24 1.00 -3.50
N VAL A 472 -2.17 0.52 -2.26
CA VAL A 472 -1.23 1.00 -1.23
C VAL A 472 -0.40 -0.11 -0.57
N ALA A 473 -0.37 -1.29 -1.19
CA ALA A 473 0.38 -2.44 -0.70
C ALA A 473 0.72 -3.40 -1.87
N PRO A 474 1.75 -4.25 -1.75
CA PRO A 474 2.15 -5.18 -2.81
C PRO A 474 1.03 -6.09 -3.31
N GLU A 475 0.20 -6.61 -2.41
CA GLU A 475 -0.94 -7.47 -2.74
C GLU A 475 -2.01 -6.74 -3.57
N HIS A 476 -2.16 -5.43 -3.41
CA HIS A 476 -3.08 -4.62 -4.20
C HIS A 476 -2.58 -4.46 -5.64
N LEU A 477 -1.27 -4.40 -5.86
CA LEU A 477 -0.69 -4.39 -7.21
C LEU A 477 -1.05 -5.67 -7.96
N ALA A 478 -0.91 -6.83 -7.30
CA ALA A 478 -1.30 -8.11 -7.89
C ALA A 478 -2.82 -8.18 -8.16
N ALA A 479 -3.64 -7.62 -7.27
CA ALA A 479 -5.09 -7.56 -7.47
C ALA A 479 -5.48 -6.66 -8.67
N ALA A 480 -4.78 -5.55 -8.88
CA ALA A 480 -4.95 -4.66 -10.03
C ALA A 480 -4.54 -5.37 -11.33
N ALA A 481 -3.38 -6.05 -11.31
CA ALA A 481 -2.88 -6.84 -12.43
C ALA A 481 -3.86 -7.92 -12.88
N ARG A 482 -4.42 -8.70 -11.93
CA ARG A 482 -5.41 -9.75 -12.23
C ARG A 482 -6.69 -9.22 -12.87
N ARG A 483 -7.01 -7.93 -12.70
CA ARG A 483 -8.15 -7.25 -13.33
C ARG A 483 -7.83 -6.66 -14.70
N GLY A 484 -6.58 -6.74 -15.16
CA GLY A 484 -6.12 -6.03 -16.35
C GLY A 484 -6.21 -4.50 -16.20
N LEU A 485 -6.27 -3.98 -14.97
CA LEU A 485 -6.39 -2.55 -14.73
C LEU A 485 -5.04 -1.88 -14.94
N ARG A 486 -4.94 -1.07 -16.01
CA ARG A 486 -3.83 -0.17 -16.23
C ARG A 486 -4.02 1.11 -15.43
N ILE A 487 -3.23 1.30 -14.38
CA ILE A 487 -3.39 2.42 -13.44
C ILE A 487 -2.03 2.96 -13.00
N THR A 488 -1.91 4.28 -12.92
CA THR A 488 -0.74 4.93 -12.32
C THR A 488 -0.81 4.80 -10.80
N VAL A 489 0.22 4.23 -10.17
CA VAL A 489 0.28 4.07 -8.71
C VAL A 489 1.22 5.12 -8.16
N LEU A 490 0.68 6.07 -7.38
CA LEU A 490 1.50 7.08 -6.73
C LEU A 490 1.97 6.55 -5.38
N GLY A 491 3.29 6.32 -5.26
CA GLY A 491 3.93 5.92 -4.02
C GLY A 491 4.50 7.10 -3.24
N ASP A 492 4.64 6.90 -1.94
CA ASP A 492 5.39 7.77 -1.04
C ASP A 492 5.96 6.95 0.11
N VAL A 493 6.93 7.52 0.81
CA VAL A 493 7.58 6.83 1.94
C VAL A 493 6.60 6.57 3.08
N PHE A 494 5.55 7.36 3.28
CA PHE A 494 4.67 7.21 4.42
C PHE A 494 3.71 6.03 4.27
N LEU A 495 3.06 5.90 3.11
CA LEU A 495 2.09 4.83 2.85
C LEU A 495 2.75 3.48 2.55
N TRP A 496 3.98 3.48 2.03
CA TRP A 496 4.71 2.25 1.73
C TRP A 496 5.70 1.83 2.82
N GLY A 497 5.78 2.59 3.92
CA GLY A 497 6.55 2.23 5.10
C GLY A 497 8.06 2.43 4.93
N GLY A 498 8.45 3.54 4.29
CA GLY A 498 9.82 3.98 4.13
C GLY A 498 10.42 3.70 2.75
N VAL A 499 11.70 4.01 2.62
CA VAL A 499 12.48 3.91 1.38
C VAL A 499 12.47 2.48 0.82
N ALA A 500 12.64 1.46 1.66
CA ALA A 500 12.69 0.09 1.18
C ALA A 500 11.33 -0.35 0.61
N GLY A 501 10.24 0.11 1.21
CA GLY A 501 8.91 -0.20 0.73
C GLY A 501 8.52 0.49 -0.54
N LEU A 502 8.97 1.73 -0.71
CA LEU A 502 8.83 2.41 -1.98
C LEU A 502 9.63 1.67 -3.07
N CYS A 503 10.86 1.23 -2.79
CA CYS A 503 11.63 0.40 -3.71
C CYS A 503 10.92 -0.93 -4.07
N GLU A 504 10.34 -1.60 -3.08
CA GLU A 504 9.54 -2.83 -3.28
C GLU A 504 8.33 -2.56 -4.18
N MET A 505 7.60 -1.47 -3.94
CA MET A 505 6.48 -1.03 -4.76
C MET A 505 6.90 -0.87 -6.21
N VAL A 506 7.95 -0.08 -6.47
CA VAL A 506 8.39 0.24 -7.84
C VAL A 506 8.84 -1.01 -8.58
N ARG A 507 9.57 -1.91 -7.91
CA ARG A 507 9.97 -3.19 -8.49
C ARG A 507 8.76 -4.05 -8.82
N ALA A 508 7.82 -4.18 -7.89
CA ALA A 508 6.60 -4.97 -8.11
C ALA A 508 5.74 -4.38 -9.25
N ALA A 509 5.55 -3.07 -9.28
CA ALA A 509 4.82 -2.36 -10.33
C ALA A 509 5.43 -2.62 -11.72
N ARG A 510 6.76 -2.47 -11.84
CA ARG A 510 7.49 -2.73 -13.09
C ARG A 510 7.39 -4.18 -13.54
N LEU A 511 7.55 -5.13 -12.61
CA LEU A 511 7.43 -6.55 -12.92
C LEU A 511 6.02 -6.88 -13.42
N LEU A 512 4.99 -6.35 -12.78
CA LEU A 512 3.61 -6.65 -13.17
C LEU A 512 3.20 -6.00 -14.49
N GLY A 513 3.94 -5.01 -15.02
CA GLY A 513 3.72 -4.40 -16.34
C GLY A 513 2.37 -3.68 -16.52
N VAL A 514 1.54 -3.65 -15.49
CA VAL A 514 0.19 -3.10 -15.50
C VAL A 514 0.09 -1.73 -14.85
N THR A 515 1.11 -1.30 -14.10
CA THR A 515 1.06 -0.04 -13.37
C THR A 515 2.25 0.86 -13.69
N THR A 516 1.96 2.15 -13.85
CA THR A 516 3.00 3.18 -13.97
C THR A 516 3.30 3.71 -12.57
N PRO A 517 4.49 3.47 -12.00
CA PRO A 517 4.83 4.04 -10.71
C PRO A 517 5.10 5.55 -10.85
N ALA A 518 4.50 6.33 -9.95
CA ALA A 518 4.71 7.78 -9.83
C ALA A 518 4.87 8.13 -8.34
N MET A 519 5.07 9.40 -8.02
CA MET A 519 5.28 9.83 -6.64
C MET A 519 4.21 10.79 -6.14
N HIS A 520 3.68 10.48 -4.96
CA HIS A 520 2.71 11.25 -4.20
C HIS A 520 3.41 12.21 -3.22
N SER A 521 2.72 13.29 -2.83
CA SER A 521 3.15 14.23 -1.79
C SER A 521 2.01 14.55 -0.84
N PHE A 522 2.33 14.69 0.45
CA PHE A 522 1.37 14.99 1.51
C PHE A 522 1.46 16.42 2.04
N TYR A 523 2.27 17.31 1.45
CA TYR A 523 2.73 18.56 2.08
C TYR A 523 3.62 18.32 3.31
N GLU A 524 4.65 17.52 3.09
CA GLU A 524 5.77 17.25 3.99
C GLU A 524 6.71 18.46 4.20
N THR A 525 7.61 18.35 5.18
CA THR A 525 8.72 19.30 5.34
C THR A 525 9.77 19.14 4.25
N ALA A 526 10.78 20.01 4.24
CA ALA A 526 11.93 19.88 3.37
C ALA A 526 12.68 18.54 3.53
N VAL A 527 12.57 17.86 4.68
CA VAL A 527 13.22 16.55 4.92
C VAL A 527 12.70 15.50 3.93
N VAL A 528 11.38 15.27 3.89
CA VAL A 528 10.84 14.31 2.91
C VAL A 528 10.78 14.89 1.50
N THR A 529 10.63 16.21 1.33
CA THR A 529 10.69 16.81 -0.01
C THR A 529 12.04 16.56 -0.70
N ALA A 530 13.16 16.75 0.02
CA ALA A 530 14.48 16.42 -0.49
C ALA A 530 14.65 14.91 -0.70
N ALA A 531 14.16 14.08 0.23
CA ALA A 531 14.21 12.63 0.10
C ALA A 531 13.45 12.16 -1.15
N ASN A 532 12.28 12.72 -1.41
CA ASN A 532 11.45 12.47 -2.58
C ASN A 532 12.20 12.81 -3.88
N ALA A 533 12.94 13.92 -3.94
CA ALA A 533 13.79 14.23 -5.09
C ALA A 533 14.88 13.17 -5.33
N HIS A 534 15.58 12.72 -4.27
CA HIS A 534 16.56 11.62 -4.37
C HIS A 534 15.92 10.31 -4.83
N LEU A 535 14.78 9.96 -4.26
CA LEU A 535 14.05 8.73 -4.55
C LEU A 535 13.47 8.73 -5.96
N ALA A 536 12.90 9.85 -6.40
CA ALA A 536 12.31 9.97 -7.72
C ALA A 536 13.36 9.83 -8.82
N LEU A 537 14.57 10.39 -8.64
CA LEU A 537 15.68 10.18 -9.57
C LEU A 537 16.17 8.73 -9.57
N ALA A 538 16.44 8.16 -8.39
CA ALA A 538 16.96 6.80 -8.25
C ALA A 538 15.98 5.72 -8.75
N LEU A 539 14.69 5.97 -8.58
CA LEU A 539 13.63 5.01 -8.92
C LEU A 539 12.93 5.35 -10.24
N GLY A 540 13.22 6.48 -10.88
CA GLY A 540 12.56 6.94 -12.10
C GLY A 540 11.05 7.17 -11.89
N LEU A 541 10.70 8.01 -10.92
CA LEU A 541 9.30 8.36 -10.56
C LEU A 541 8.88 9.75 -11.02
N ASP A 542 9.72 10.41 -11.80
CA ASP A 542 9.49 11.74 -12.40
C ASP A 542 9.13 11.68 -13.90
N ASP A 543 9.05 10.48 -14.48
CA ASP A 543 8.71 10.20 -15.87
C ASP A 543 7.80 8.96 -15.96
N PRO A 544 6.67 9.00 -16.71
CA PRO A 544 6.15 10.09 -17.54
C PRO A 544 5.45 11.21 -16.78
N HIS A 545 5.42 11.16 -15.44
CA HIS A 545 4.66 12.08 -14.60
C HIS A 545 5.60 12.86 -13.66
N PRO A 546 5.61 14.21 -13.71
CA PRO A 546 6.20 15.06 -12.69
C PRO A 546 5.73 14.63 -11.32
N MET A 547 6.68 14.58 -10.39
CA MET A 547 6.48 14.21 -9.01
C MET A 547 5.52 15.21 -8.36
N ASP A 548 4.49 14.73 -7.64
CA ASP A 548 3.69 15.63 -6.81
C ASP A 548 4.61 16.29 -5.76
N CYS A 549 4.48 17.60 -5.57
CA CYS A 549 5.29 18.35 -4.61
C CYS A 549 4.44 19.43 -3.92
N GLY A 550 4.18 19.25 -2.62
CA GLY A 550 3.45 20.22 -1.80
C GLY A 550 4.31 21.37 -1.28
N TRP A 551 5.64 21.26 -1.32
CA TRP A 551 6.55 22.24 -0.71
C TRP A 551 6.38 23.69 -1.21
N PRO A 552 6.10 23.96 -2.50
CA PRO A 552 5.76 25.31 -2.96
C PRO A 552 4.64 26.01 -2.18
N GLY A 553 3.69 25.24 -1.64
CA GLY A 553 2.58 25.71 -0.81
C GLY A 553 2.86 25.75 0.68
N VAL A 554 4.08 25.44 1.12
CA VAL A 554 4.53 25.56 2.51
C VAL A 554 4.99 27.00 2.78
N ALA A 555 4.46 27.60 3.84
CA ALA A 555 4.74 29.00 4.20
C ALA A 555 6.06 29.13 4.98
N GLU A 556 6.24 28.28 5.99
CA GLU A 556 7.42 28.18 6.84
C GLU A 556 7.82 26.72 7.00
N ASP A 557 9.11 26.44 7.09
CA ASP A 557 9.66 25.08 7.18
C ASP A 557 10.70 24.99 8.31
N VAL A 558 11.09 23.77 8.67
CA VAL A 558 12.14 23.47 9.66
C VAL A 558 13.55 23.78 9.13
N VAL A 559 13.69 24.21 7.88
CA VAL A 559 14.95 24.63 7.23
C VAL A 559 14.82 26.05 6.65
N ALA A 560 15.94 26.67 6.30
CA ALA A 560 15.94 27.95 5.58
C ALA A 560 15.21 27.87 4.22
N PRO A 561 14.59 28.98 3.76
CA PRO A 561 13.85 29.01 2.49
C PRO A 561 14.66 28.66 1.24
N ASP A 562 15.99 28.78 1.28
CA ASP A 562 16.91 28.48 0.18
C ASP A 562 17.48 27.05 0.24
N ALA A 563 17.09 26.24 1.24
CA ALA A 563 17.55 24.87 1.39
C ALA A 563 17.10 23.95 0.25
N LEU A 564 15.98 24.26 -0.41
CA LEU A 564 15.50 23.56 -1.61
C LEU A 564 15.46 24.51 -2.80
N ARG A 565 16.08 24.09 -3.90
CA ARG A 565 16.10 24.86 -5.14
C ARG A 565 15.05 24.33 -6.12
N ILE A 566 14.08 25.19 -6.45
CA ILE A 566 13.12 24.96 -7.53
C ILE A 566 13.35 26.00 -8.62
N GLU A 567 13.64 25.55 -9.83
CA GLU A 567 13.90 26.41 -10.98
C GLU A 567 13.33 25.77 -12.25
N GLY A 568 12.63 26.56 -13.08
CA GLY A 568 12.04 26.06 -14.33
C GLY A 568 11.06 24.90 -14.13
N GLY A 569 10.35 24.87 -13.00
CA GLY A 569 9.41 23.79 -12.66
C GLY A 569 10.06 22.49 -12.23
N ARG A 570 11.36 22.53 -11.89
CA ARG A 570 12.13 21.36 -11.46
C ARG A 570 12.69 21.56 -10.05
N LEU A 571 12.53 20.56 -9.19
CA LEU A 571 13.17 20.49 -7.89
C LEU A 571 14.54 19.82 -8.04
N PHE A 572 15.59 20.52 -7.62
CA PHE A 572 16.94 19.97 -7.59
C PHE A 572 17.17 19.25 -6.27
N ARG A 573 17.66 18.01 -6.34
CA ARG A 573 18.07 17.29 -5.12
C ARG A 573 19.24 18.04 -4.47
N PRO A 574 19.29 18.15 -3.14
CA PRO A 574 20.48 18.62 -2.46
C PRO A 574 21.68 17.70 -2.75
N ALA A 575 22.85 18.29 -3.02
CA ALA A 575 24.06 17.56 -3.40
C ALA A 575 24.89 17.04 -2.21
N GLY A 576 24.57 17.48 -0.99
CA GLY A 576 25.27 17.08 0.23
C GLY A 576 25.00 15.62 0.64
N PRO A 577 25.75 15.09 1.62
CA PRO A 577 25.54 13.74 2.13
C PRO A 577 24.14 13.53 2.72
N GLY A 578 23.65 12.30 2.63
CA GLY A 578 22.30 11.97 3.05
C GLY A 578 21.24 12.57 2.15
N ILE A 579 20.12 12.95 2.75
CA ILE A 579 19.07 13.73 2.12
C ILE A 579 19.60 15.13 1.72
N GLY A 580 20.63 15.61 2.42
CA GLY A 580 21.32 16.87 2.13
C GLY A 580 20.63 18.12 2.69
N VAL A 581 19.63 17.95 3.55
CA VAL A 581 19.06 19.03 4.39
C VAL A 581 19.19 18.68 5.87
N VAL A 582 19.24 19.69 6.73
CA VAL A 582 19.30 19.52 8.19
C VAL A 582 18.33 20.53 8.81
N PRO A 583 17.33 20.08 9.58
CA PRO A 583 16.47 20.98 10.36
C PRO A 583 17.28 21.92 11.26
N GLU A 584 16.93 23.21 11.22
CA GLU A 584 17.53 24.25 12.05
C GLU A 584 16.85 24.28 13.42
N PRO A 585 17.61 24.26 14.53
CA PRO A 585 17.04 24.18 15.88
C PRO A 585 15.98 25.24 16.19
N ASP A 586 16.23 26.50 15.83
CA ASP A 586 15.31 27.61 16.13
C ASP A 586 14.00 27.51 15.32
N ARG A 587 14.09 27.08 14.05
CA ARG A 587 12.91 26.86 13.20
C ARG A 587 12.11 25.64 13.65
N LEU A 588 12.81 24.58 14.00
CA LEU A 588 12.19 23.37 14.54
C LEU A 588 11.43 23.68 15.84
N ALA A 589 12.03 24.48 16.73
CA ALA A 589 11.38 24.95 17.97
C ALA A 589 10.18 25.88 17.69
N ALA A 590 10.30 26.80 16.74
CA ALA A 590 9.20 27.71 16.37
C ALA A 590 7.98 26.98 15.81
N LEU A 591 8.18 25.85 15.12
CA LEU A 591 7.11 25.03 14.56
C LEU A 591 6.65 23.89 15.48
N ALA A 592 7.31 23.70 16.63
CA ALA A 592 7.01 22.60 17.55
C ALA A 592 5.61 22.75 18.17
N THR A 593 4.95 21.61 18.38
CA THR A 593 3.61 21.52 18.99
C THR A 593 3.62 20.78 20.33
N ALA A 594 4.78 20.26 20.72
CA ALA A 594 5.03 19.59 21.98
C ALA A 594 6.54 19.55 22.23
N GLU A 595 6.93 19.36 23.49
CA GLU A 595 8.32 19.07 23.85
C GLU A 595 8.83 17.80 23.14
N PRO A 596 10.09 17.79 22.65
CA PRO A 596 10.65 16.62 22.01
C PRO A 596 10.68 15.40 22.95
N VAL A 597 10.25 14.26 22.45
CA VAL A 597 10.39 12.98 23.18
C VAL A 597 11.77 12.41 22.88
N VAL A 598 12.55 12.14 23.92
CA VAL A 598 13.91 11.61 23.81
C VAL A 598 13.96 10.17 24.32
N ILE A 599 14.58 9.28 23.55
CA ILE A 599 14.73 7.85 23.87
C ILE A 599 16.23 7.52 23.78
N ARG A 600 16.78 6.91 24.83
CA ARG A 600 18.20 6.59 25.01
C ARG A 600 18.39 5.16 25.45
#